data_AF-R5AHG5-F1
#
_entry.id   AF-R5AHG5-F1
#
_cell.length_a   1.000
_cell.length_b   1.000
_cell.length_c   1.000
_cell.angle_alpha   90.00
_cell.angle_beta   90.00
_cell.angle_gamma   90.00
#
_symmetry.space_group_name_H-M   'P 1'
#
loop_
_entity.id
_entity.type
_entity.pdbx_description
1 polymer ?
#
loop_
_entity_poly.entity_id
_entity_poly.type
_entity_poly.pdbx_seq_one_letter_code
_entity_poly.pdbx_strand_id
1 'polypeptide(L)'
;MNFTCVFFGVIFIAAGILFALGKGHIHLAAWKAMPQQEKDKIRIQPLCRNIGEMMILSGVIFLLKGLWAGFENPWFVVSMILWLFIAGFDVWYITKSDRYYNK
;
A
#
# COMPACT_ATOMS: atom_id res chain seq x y z
N MET A 1 14.59 12.03 17.07
CA MET A 1 13.56 12.02 16.01
C MET A 1 14.24 11.70 14.70
N ASN A 2 13.88 10.60 14.04
CA ASN A 2 14.47 10.26 12.74
C ASN A 2 13.66 10.96 11.63
N PHE A 3 14.14 12.13 11.20
CA PHE A 3 13.45 12.99 10.24
C PHE A 3 13.17 12.28 8.92
N THR A 4 14.10 11.45 8.45
CA THR A 4 13.93 10.65 7.24
C THR A 4 12.76 9.68 7.35
N CYS A 5 12.63 8.98 8.48
CA CYS A 5 11.49 8.10 8.72
C CYS A 5 10.16 8.86 8.83
N VAL A 6 10.15 10.04 9.46
CA VAL A 6 8.95 10.88 9.51
C VAL A 6 8.53 11.31 8.11
N PHE A 7 9.48 11.81 7.31
CA PHE A 7 9.24 12.26 5.94
C PHE A 7 8.64 11.16 5.07
N PHE A 8 9.26 9.98 5.04
CA PHE A 8 8.73 8.84 4.28
C PHE A 8 7.38 8.35 4.82
N GLY A 9 7.19 8.34 6.14
CA GLY A 9 5.93 7.97 6.77
C GLY A 9 4.77 8.86 6.33
N VAL A 10 4.98 10.18 6.32
CA VAL A 10 3.98 11.16 5.85
C VAL A 10 3.65 10.95 4.37
N ILE A 11 4.67 10.75 3.52
CA ILE A 11 4.48 10.51 2.08
C ILE A 11 3.67 9.24 1.84
N PHE A 12 4.01 8.14 2.50
CA PHE A 12 3.30 6.86 2.33
C PHE A 12 1.86 6.91 2.84
N ILE A 13 1.59 7.60 3.94
CA ILE A 13 0.20 7.82 4.39
C ILE A 13 -0.56 8.68 3.39
N ALA A 14 0.01 9.80 2.94
CA ALA A 14 -0.66 10.69 1.98
C ALA A 14 -0.96 9.97 0.67
N ALA A 15 0.02 9.26 0.12
CA ALA A 15 -0.17 8.42 -1.05
C ALA A 15 -1.22 7.33 -0.78
N GLY A 16 -1.21 6.71 0.40
CA GLY A 16 -2.07 5.59 0.73
C GLY A 16 -3.54 6.03 0.83
N ILE A 17 -3.78 7.22 1.37
CA ILE A 17 -5.11 7.87 1.36
C ILE A 17 -5.57 8.17 -0.07
N LEU A 18 -4.69 8.68 -0.95
CA LEU A 18 -5.03 8.94 -2.36
C LEU A 18 -5.45 7.66 -3.10
N PHE A 19 -4.80 6.53 -2.79
CA PHE A 19 -5.16 5.20 -3.28
C PHE A 19 -6.46 4.69 -2.63
N ALA A 20 -6.64 4.86 -1.32
CA ALA A 20 -7.85 4.44 -0.60
C ALA A 20 -9.13 5.15 -1.07
N LEU A 21 -9.00 6.42 -1.46
CA LEU A 21 -10.08 7.21 -2.08
C LEU A 21 -10.37 6.82 -3.53
N GLY A 22 -9.62 5.85 -4.08
CA GLY A 22 -9.82 5.36 -5.44
C GLY A 22 -9.39 6.34 -6.52
N LYS A 23 -8.61 7.38 -6.23
CA LYS A 23 -8.08 8.31 -7.24
C LYS A 23 -6.70 7.92 -7.76
N GLY A 24 -5.99 7.04 -7.04
CA GLY A 24 -4.63 6.59 -7.39
C GLY A 24 -4.54 5.85 -8.74
N HIS A 25 -5.58 5.11 -9.14
CA HIS A 25 -5.55 4.32 -10.37
C HIS A 25 -5.41 5.14 -11.66
N ILE A 26 -5.87 6.39 -11.67
CA ILE A 26 -5.77 7.30 -12.82
C ILE A 26 -4.30 7.67 -13.08
N HIS A 27 -3.43 7.54 -12.07
CA HIS A 27 -2.01 7.85 -12.20
C HIS A 27 -1.14 6.64 -12.55
N LEU A 28 -1.68 5.40 -12.51
CA LEU A 28 -0.95 4.23 -12.96
C LEU A 28 -0.86 4.21 -14.49
N ALA A 29 0.35 4.39 -15.02
CA ALA A 29 0.63 4.22 -16.45
C ALA A 29 0.22 2.82 -16.94
N ALA A 30 0.45 1.79 -16.14
CA ALA A 30 0.01 0.41 -16.42
C ALA A 30 -1.51 0.30 -16.55
N TRP A 31 -2.27 1.00 -15.71
CA TRP A 31 -3.73 1.05 -15.85
C TRP A 31 -4.11 1.75 -17.14
N LYS A 32 -3.52 2.90 -17.48
CA LYS A 32 -3.85 3.61 -18.73
C LYS A 32 -3.59 2.75 -19.98
N ALA A 33 -2.48 2.03 -20.02
CA ALA A 33 -2.06 1.20 -21.15
C ALA A 33 -2.89 -0.09 -21.34
N MET A 34 -3.63 -0.53 -20.32
CA MET A 34 -4.41 -1.77 -20.37
C MET A 34 -5.66 -1.63 -21.28
N PRO A 35 -6.00 -2.66 -22.09
CA PRO A 35 -7.21 -2.65 -22.92
C PRO A 35 -8.49 -2.51 -22.08
N GLN A 36 -9.53 -1.88 -22.64
CA GLN A 36 -10.78 -1.65 -21.91
C GLN A 36 -11.46 -2.95 -21.46
N GLN A 37 -11.38 -4.02 -22.26
CA GLN A 37 -11.92 -5.34 -21.91
C GLN A 37 -11.29 -5.96 -20.66
N GLU A 38 -10.03 -5.66 -20.36
CA GLU A 38 -9.37 -6.13 -19.13
C GLU A 38 -9.68 -5.22 -17.96
N LYS A 39 -9.78 -3.90 -18.20
CA LYS A 39 -10.19 -2.92 -17.19
C LYS A 39 -11.59 -3.21 -16.65
N ASP A 40 -12.54 -3.55 -17.52
CA ASP A 40 -13.93 -3.81 -17.15
C ASP A 40 -14.09 -5.07 -16.29
N LYS A 41 -13.15 -6.02 -16.44
CA LYS A 41 -13.04 -7.21 -15.60
C LYS A 41 -12.44 -6.91 -14.24
N ILE A 42 -11.78 -5.77 -14.01
CA ILE A 42 -11.10 -5.47 -12.74
C ILE A 42 -11.92 -4.46 -11.94
N ARG A 43 -12.27 -4.83 -10.71
CA ARG A 43 -12.85 -3.92 -9.72
C ARG A 43 -11.72 -3.06 -9.14
N ILE A 44 -11.39 -1.98 -9.84
CA ILE A 44 -10.25 -1.14 -9.46
C ILE A 44 -10.41 -0.47 -8.09
N GLN A 45 -11.63 -0.14 -7.69
CA GLN A 45 -11.87 0.57 -6.44
C GLN A 45 -11.47 -0.25 -5.19
N PRO A 46 -11.92 -1.50 -5.01
CA PRO A 46 -11.45 -2.33 -3.88
C PRO A 46 -9.96 -2.66 -3.99
N LEU A 47 -9.41 -2.83 -5.20
CA LEU A 47 -7.99 -3.09 -5.39
C LEU A 47 -7.12 -1.89 -4.96
N CYS A 48 -7.49 -0.69 -5.40
CA CYS A 48 -6.83 0.56 -5.06
C CYS A 48 -6.92 0.83 -3.54
N ARG A 49 -8.05 0.47 -2.92
CA ARG A 49 -8.22 0.56 -1.46
C ARG A 49 -7.26 -0.36 -0.71
N ASN A 50 -7.17 -1.62 -1.12
CA ASN A 50 -6.30 -2.60 -0.48
C ASN A 50 -4.81 -2.20 -0.58
N ILE A 51 -4.38 -1.74 -1.76
CA ILE A 51 -3.03 -1.19 -1.97
C ILE A 51 -2.79 0.05 -1.11
N GLY A 52 -3.78 0.94 -1.03
CA GLY A 52 -3.73 2.13 -0.19
C GLY A 52 -3.57 1.79 1.29
N GLU A 53 -4.31 0.80 1.79
CA GLU A 53 -4.20 0.31 3.17
C GLU A 53 -2.80 -0.26 3.47
N MET A 54 -2.22 -1.04 2.56
CA MET A 54 -0.86 -1.57 2.72
C MET A 54 0.20 -0.44 2.77
N MET A 55 0.00 0.62 2.00
CA MET A 55 0.89 1.77 1.98
C MET A 55 0.72 2.68 3.21
N ILE A 56 -0.51 2.82 3.74
CA ILE A 56 -0.73 3.47 5.04
C ILE A 56 -0.06 2.67 6.15
N LEU A 57 -0.19 1.34 6.13
CA LEU A 57 0.42 0.45 7.13
C LEU A 57 1.96 0.62 7.17
N SER A 58 2.62 0.67 6.00
CA SER A 58 4.06 0.98 5.96
C SER A 58 4.36 2.38 6.48
N GLY A 59 3.58 3.38 6.06
CA GLY A 59 3.72 4.76 6.51
C GLY A 59 3.63 4.91 8.04
N VAL A 60 2.71 4.19 8.68
CA VAL A 60 2.57 4.15 10.15
C VAL A 60 3.81 3.54 10.81
N ILE A 61 4.38 2.45 10.28
CA ILE A 61 5.62 1.84 10.80
C ILE A 61 6.78 2.85 10.72
N PHE A 62 6.91 3.57 9.61
CA PHE A 62 7.91 4.64 9.44
C PHE A 62 7.69 5.82 10.40
N LEU A 63 6.44 6.26 10.60
CA LEU A 63 6.14 7.33 11.56
C LEU A 63 6.44 6.91 13.01
N LEU A 64 6.09 5.69 13.40
CA LEU A 64 6.42 5.14 14.72
C LEU A 64 7.93 5.16 14.95
N LYS A 65 8.73 4.81 13.93
CA LYS A 65 10.20 4.90 14.01
C LYS A 65 10.73 6.33 14.08
N GLY A 66 10.08 7.25 13.38
CA GLY A 66 10.45 8.65 13.37
C GLY A 66 10.18 9.36 14.70
N LEU A 67 9.01 9.10 15.28
CA LEU A 67 8.44 9.83 16.42
C LEU A 67 8.72 9.15 17.78
N TRP A 68 8.84 7.83 17.83
CA TRP A 68 9.02 7.09 19.08
C TRP A 68 10.47 6.66 19.28
N ALA A 69 11.13 7.21 20.30
CA ALA A 69 12.50 6.86 20.66
C ALA A 69 12.67 5.40 21.14
N GLY A 70 11.60 4.78 21.66
CA GLY A 70 11.60 3.39 22.12
C GLY A 70 11.46 2.36 21.00
N PHE A 71 11.15 2.79 19.76
CA PHE A 71 11.12 1.89 18.62
C PHE A 71 12.52 1.77 18.01
N GLU A 72 13.32 0.89 18.63
CA GLU A 72 14.70 0.66 18.25
C GLU A 72 14.83 0.02 16.85
N ASN A 73 16.05 0.05 16.30
CA ASN A 73 16.32 -0.46 14.95
C ASN A 73 15.97 -1.96 14.78
N PRO A 74 16.24 -2.87 15.74
CA PRO A 74 15.87 -4.28 15.58
C PRO A 74 14.36 -4.47 15.42
N TRP A 75 13.56 -3.80 16.25
CA TRP A 75 12.10 -3.86 16.20
C TRP A 75 11.55 -3.28 14.89
N PHE A 76 12.14 -2.18 14.41
CA PHE A 76 11.78 -1.62 13.10
C PHE A 76 12.05 -2.61 11.95
N VAL A 77 13.21 -3.27 11.95
CA VAL A 77 13.56 -4.27 10.92
C VAL A 77 12.58 -5.45 10.96
N VAL A 78 12.24 -5.96 12.15
CA VAL A 78 11.25 -7.03 12.30
C VAL A 78 9.88 -6.60 11.77
N SER A 79 9.42 -5.38 12.09
CA SER A 79 8.17 -4.86 11.56
C SER A 79 8.17 -4.71 10.03
N MET A 80 9.29 -4.28 9.44
CA MET A 80 9.43 -4.19 7.98
C MET A 80 9.39 -5.57 7.31
N ILE A 81 10.03 -6.57 7.91
CA ILE A 81 9.99 -7.96 7.43
C ILE A 81 8.57 -8.51 7.49
N LEU A 82 7.87 -8.34 8.62
CA LEU A 82 6.47 -8.76 8.77
C LEU A 82 5.56 -8.05 7.76
N TRP A 83 5.74 -6.75 7.57
CA TRP A 83 5.01 -5.98 6.57
C TRP A 83 5.25 -6.52 5.16
N LEU A 84 6.48 -6.88 4.80
CA LEU A 84 6.80 -7.49 3.49
C LEU A 84 6.09 -8.83 3.29
N PHE A 85 6.03 -9.68 4.32
CA PHE A 85 5.27 -10.94 4.24
C PHE A 85 3.78 -10.69 4.02
N ILE A 86 3.20 -9.73 4.75
CA ILE A 86 1.80 -9.35 4.61
C ILE A 86 1.54 -8.80 3.19
N ALA A 87 2.40 -7.92 2.68
CA ALA A 87 2.30 -7.38 1.33
C ALA A 87 2.42 -8.47 0.25
N GLY A 88 3.32 -9.43 0.43
CA GLY A 88 3.46 -10.58 -0.47
C GLY A 88 2.21 -11.46 -0.47
N PHE A 89 1.66 -11.74 0.71
CA PHE A 89 0.41 -12.49 0.85
C PHE A 89 -0.77 -11.74 0.23
N ASP A 90 -0.81 -10.42 0.39
CA ASP A 90 -1.83 -9.55 -0.18
C ASP A 90 -1.85 -9.61 -1.72
N VAL A 91 -0.70 -9.50 -2.36
CA VAL A 91 -0.55 -9.64 -3.82
C VAL A 91 -0.96 -11.03 -4.30
N TRP A 92 -0.54 -12.08 -3.58
CA TRP A 92 -0.94 -13.45 -3.88
C TRP A 92 -2.46 -13.63 -3.77
N TYR A 93 -3.06 -13.07 -2.72
CA TYR A 93 -4.50 -13.09 -2.50
C TYR A 93 -5.25 -12.31 -3.60
N ILE A 94 -4.77 -11.15 -4.03
CA ILE A 94 -5.35 -10.39 -5.14
C ILE A 94 -5.38 -11.22 -6.42
N THR A 95 -4.29 -11.94 -6.70
CA THR A 95 -4.14 -12.72 -7.94
C THR A 95 -5.02 -13.98 -7.93
N LYS A 96 -5.22 -14.58 -6.75
CA LYS A 96 -5.97 -15.84 -6.61
C LYS A 96 -7.46 -15.63 -6.32
N SER A 97 -7.83 -14.47 -5.79
CA SER A 97 -9.21 -14.16 -5.39
C SER A 97 -10.00 -13.50 -6.50
N ASP A 98 -11.16 -14.05 -6.85
CA ASP A 98 -12.16 -13.41 -7.72
C ASP A 98 -12.75 -12.11 -7.14
N ARG A 99 -12.43 -11.76 -5.89
CA ARG A 99 -12.97 -10.55 -5.23
C ARG A 99 -12.68 -9.25 -5.99
N TYR A 100 -11.56 -9.21 -6.70
CA TYR A 100 -11.13 -8.04 -7.48
C TYR A 100 -11.49 -8.14 -8.96
N TYR A 101 -12.17 -9.21 -9.37
CA TYR A 101 -12.65 -9.40 -10.72
C TYR A 101 -14.19 -9.26 -10.78
N ASN A 102 -14.69 -8.58 -11.81
CA ASN A 102 -16.09 -8.64 -12.20
C ASN A 102 -16.30 -9.98 -12.92
N LYS A 103 -17.30 -10.74 -12.46
CA LYS A 103 -17.80 -11.92 -13.18
C LYS A 103 -18.41 -11.52 -14.52
#